data_AF-A0ABD6Y631-F1
#
_entry.id   AF-A0ABD6Y631-F1
#
_cell.length_a   1.000
_cell.length_b   1.000
_cell.length_c   1.000
_cell.angle_alpha   90.00
_cell.angle_beta   90.00
_cell.angle_gamma   90.00
#
_symmetry.space_group_name_H-M   'P 1'
#
loop_
_entity.id
_entity.type
_entity.pdbx_description
1 polymer ?
#
loop_
_entity_poly.entity_id
_entity_poly.type
_entity_poly.pdbx_seq_one_letter_code
_entity_poly.pdbx_strand_id
1 'polypeptide(L)'
;MNGLVEKKLTTKLVNVKESQAGELIIKMRRGNEENEYAWAGYRADIYDAELEFRQSEFGWTQDQFDKYWDNGGEEKEIKREINATVEIYNDEMMWEELKNMEWSRENLLC
;
A
#
# COMPACT_ATOMS: atom_id res chain seq x y z
N MET A 1 7.75 -25.31 30.19
CA MET A 1 6.71 -24.91 29.21
C MET A 1 7.44 -24.56 27.93
N ASN A 2 7.43 -25.44 26.93
CA ASN A 2 7.93 -25.10 25.60
C ASN A 2 6.83 -24.29 24.94
N GLY A 3 6.89 -22.97 25.06
CA GLY A 3 6.03 -22.08 24.29
C GLY A 3 6.31 -22.33 22.82
N LEU A 4 5.35 -22.91 22.10
CA LEU A 4 5.35 -22.88 20.65
C LEU A 4 5.36 -21.41 20.26
N VAL A 5 6.51 -20.90 19.83
CA VAL A 5 6.57 -19.64 19.09
C VAL A 5 5.85 -19.94 17.79
N GLU A 6 4.56 -19.61 17.72
CA GLU A 6 3.84 -19.61 16.44
C GLU A 6 4.64 -18.74 15.49
N LYS A 7 5.21 -19.37 14.47
CA LYS A 7 6.01 -18.68 13.47
C LYS A 7 5.03 -17.87 12.65
N LYS A 8 4.83 -16.59 13.01
CA LYS A 8 4.05 -15.64 12.21
C LYS A 8 4.49 -15.77 10.75
N LEU A 9 3.55 -16.15 9.88
CA LEU A 9 3.83 -16.28 8.46
C LEU A 9 4.12 -14.90 7.90
N THR A 10 5.37 -14.67 7.48
CA THR A 10 5.80 -13.42 6.87
C THR A 10 5.42 -13.37 5.39
N THR A 11 4.65 -12.37 5.02
CA THR A 11 4.40 -11.87 3.68
C THR A 11 5.65 -11.17 3.14
N LYS A 12 5.97 -11.46 1.88
CA LYS A 12 7.11 -10.90 1.16
C LYS A 12 6.63 -10.22 -0.10
N LEU A 13 7.21 -9.07 -0.39
CA LEU A 13 7.09 -8.47 -1.73
C LEU A 13 7.82 -9.35 -2.74
N VAL A 14 7.13 -9.74 -3.80
CA VAL A 14 7.67 -10.54 -4.90
C VAL A 14 7.99 -9.64 -6.09
N ASN A 15 7.07 -8.74 -6.44
CA ASN A 15 7.22 -7.83 -7.56
C ASN A 15 6.32 -6.60 -7.40
N VAL A 16 6.69 -5.51 -8.06
CA VAL A 16 5.86 -4.32 -8.24
C VAL A 16 5.94 -3.92 -9.70
N LYS A 17 4.79 -3.64 -10.32
CA LYS A 17 4.71 -3.12 -11.68
C LYS A 17 3.57 -2.12 -11.78
N GLU A 18 3.66 -1.20 -12.73
CA GLU A 18 2.52 -0.37 -13.13
C GLU A 18 1.85 -0.99 -14.35
N SER A 19 0.52 -1.11 -14.33
CA SER A 19 -0.26 -1.59 -15.48
C SER A 19 -0.32 -0.52 -16.57
N GLN A 20 -0.71 -0.89 -17.79
CA GLN A 20 -0.92 0.10 -18.86
C GLN A 20 -2.06 1.08 -18.56
N ALA A 21 -2.94 0.74 -17.61
CA ALA A 21 -4.01 1.60 -17.13
C ALA A 21 -3.56 2.52 -15.98
N GLY A 22 -2.27 2.50 -15.60
CA GLY A 22 -1.72 3.32 -14.52
C GLY A 22 -1.97 2.76 -13.11
N GLU A 23 -2.32 1.48 -12.99
CA GLU A 23 -2.57 0.83 -11.70
C GLU A 23 -1.28 0.29 -11.11
N LEU A 24 -1.07 0.48 -9.81
CA LEU A 24 0.02 -0.17 -9.11
C LEU A 24 -0.36 -1.62 -8.81
N ILE A 25 0.40 -2.56 -9.36
CA ILE A 25 0.23 -4.00 -9.11
C ILE A 25 1.34 -4.45 -8.16
N ILE A 26 0.94 -4.81 -6.93
CA ILE A 26 1.83 -5.30 -5.88
C ILE A 26 1.64 -6.82 -5.77
N LYS A 27 2.66 -7.57 -6.18
CA LYS A 27 2.66 -9.03 -6.05
C LYS A 27 3.34 -9.43 -4.75
N MET A 28 2.64 -10.22 -3.94
CA MET A 28 3.08 -10.64 -2.62
C MET A 28 3.02 -12.15 -2.46
N ARG A 29 3.79 -12.68 -1.51
CA ARG A 29 3.81 -14.11 -1.18
C ARG A 29 3.86 -14.34 0.32
N ARG A 30 2.98 -15.21 0.83
CA ARG A 30 2.95 -15.65 2.22
C ARG A 30 3.01 -17.18 2.27
N GLY A 31 4.09 -17.74 2.82
CA GLY A 31 4.34 -19.18 2.72
C GLY A 31 4.45 -19.63 1.25
N ASN A 32 3.53 -20.49 0.81
CA ASN A 32 3.45 -21.00 -0.57
C ASN A 32 2.39 -20.28 -1.41
N GLU A 33 1.65 -19.33 -0.84
CA GLU A 33 0.57 -18.61 -1.54
C GLU A 33 1.09 -17.30 -2.11
N GLU A 34 0.75 -17.01 -3.37
CA GLU A 34 1.01 -15.72 -4.02
C GLU A 34 -0.31 -15.03 -4.34
N ASN A 35 -0.33 -13.70 -4.23
CA ASN A 35 -1.48 -12.88 -4.59
C ASN A 35 -1.01 -11.54 -5.17
N GLU A 36 -1.87 -10.91 -5.97
CA GLU A 36 -1.66 -9.58 -6.55
C GLU A 36 -2.70 -8.62 -5.97
N TYR A 37 -2.26 -7.43 -5.58
CA TYR A 37 -3.12 -6.32 -5.22
C TYR A 37 -2.99 -5.23 -6.28
N ALA A 38 -4.11 -4.79 -6.84
CA ALA A 38 -4.17 -3.75 -7.84
C ALA A 38 -4.74 -2.46 -7.23
N TRP A 39 -3.99 -1.36 -7.30
CA TRP A 39 -4.39 -0.05 -6.81
C TRP A 39 -4.47 0.95 -7.96
N ALA A 40 -5.69 1.20 -8.43
CA ALA A 40 -5.98 2.24 -9.39
C ALA A 40 -6.00 3.61 -8.71
N GLY A 41 -5.41 4.63 -9.33
CA GLY A 41 -5.39 5.99 -8.79
C GLY A 41 -4.34 6.24 -7.70
N TYR A 42 -3.50 5.24 -7.39
CA TYR A 42 -2.56 5.28 -6.27
C TYR A 42 -1.68 6.53 -6.21
N ARG A 43 -1.24 7.08 -7.34
CA ARG A 43 -0.41 8.30 -7.35
C ARG A 43 -1.16 9.51 -6.79
N ALA A 44 -2.42 9.68 -7.17
CA ALA A 44 -3.25 10.78 -6.70
C ALA A 44 -3.61 10.57 -5.22
N ASP A 45 -4.03 9.36 -4.85
CA ASP A 45 -4.36 9.03 -3.47
C ASP A 45 -3.17 9.29 -2.52
N ILE A 46 -1.96 8.89 -2.92
CA ILE A 46 -0.74 9.12 -2.13
C ILE A 46 -0.35 10.59 -2.11
N TYR A 47 -0.51 11.32 -3.23
CA TYR A 47 -0.27 12.76 -3.28
C TYR A 47 -1.17 13.50 -2.29
N ASP A 48 -2.49 13.24 -2.35
CA ASP A 48 -3.47 13.93 -1.52
C ASP A 48 -3.26 13.60 -0.03
N ALA A 49 -3.05 12.32 0.30
CA ALA A 49 -2.80 11.89 1.68
C ALA A 49 -1.51 12.48 2.26
N GLU A 50 -0.41 12.48 1.51
CA GLU A 50 0.85 13.04 1.98
C GLU A 50 0.77 14.57 2.05
N LEU A 51 0.09 15.23 1.11
CA LEU A 51 -0.15 16.68 1.16
C LEU A 51 -0.91 17.06 2.43
N GLU A 52 -2.03 16.39 2.70
CA GLU A 52 -2.84 16.61 3.90
C GLU A 52 -2.01 16.38 5.16
N PHE A 53 -1.24 15.29 5.22
CA PHE A 53 -0.37 14.99 6.35
C PHE A 53 0.70 16.07 6.57
N ARG A 54 1.37 16.52 5.50
CA ARG A 54 2.42 17.55 5.60
C ARG A 54 1.86 18.91 6.04
N GLN A 55 0.69 19.27 5.55
CA GLN A 55 0.02 20.51 5.92
C GLN A 55 -0.50 20.47 7.36
N SER A 56 -1.14 19.37 7.77
CA SER A 56 -1.70 19.23 9.12
C SER A 56 -0.64 19.08 10.20
N GLU A 57 0.35 18.21 10.01
CA GLU A 57 1.33 17.89 11.05
C GLU A 57 2.52 18.85 11.09
N PHE A 58 2.92 19.39 9.93
CA PHE A 58 4.12 20.24 9.83
C PHE A 58 3.81 21.68 9.41
N GLY A 59 2.55 22.01 9.13
CA GLY A 59 2.16 23.35 8.69
C GLY A 59 2.78 23.76 7.35
N TRP A 60 3.11 22.80 6.49
CA TRP A 60 3.74 23.09 5.21
C TRP A 60 2.84 23.91 4.30
N THR A 61 3.43 24.81 3.52
CA THR A 61 2.73 25.46 2.40
C THR A 61 2.71 24.54 1.17
N GLN A 62 1.84 24.84 0.20
CA GLN A 62 1.83 24.16 -1.09
C GLN A 62 3.21 24.19 -1.76
N ASP A 63 3.87 25.36 -1.81
CA ASP A 63 5.21 25.49 -2.41
C ASP A 63 6.29 24.62 -1.74
N GLN A 64 6.19 24.38 -0.42
CA GLN A 64 7.11 23.50 0.28
C GLN A 64 6.84 22.03 -0.06
N PHE A 65 5.57 21.68 -0.17
CA PHE A 65 5.15 20.35 -0.58
C PHE A 65 5.55 20.05 -2.03
N ASP A 66 5.27 20.94 -2.97
CA ASP A 66 5.60 20.75 -4.38
C ASP A 66 7.11 20.57 -4.57
N LYS A 67 7.93 21.38 -3.87
CA LYS A 67 9.38 21.19 -3.85
C LYS A 67 9.81 19.84 -3.28
N TYR A 68 9.13 19.35 -2.26
CA TYR A 68 9.40 18.02 -1.71
C TYR A 68 9.05 16.93 -2.73
N TRP A 69 7.87 17.05 -3.33
CA TRP A 69 7.32 16.09 -4.28
C TRP A 69 8.22 15.97 -5.52
N ASP A 70 8.58 17.10 -6.12
CA ASP A 70 9.46 17.20 -7.29
C ASP A 70 10.90 16.72 -7.02
N ASN A 71 11.34 16.74 -5.77
CA ASN A 71 12.66 16.26 -5.35
C ASN A 71 12.66 14.78 -4.92
N GLY A 72 11.76 13.98 -5.49
CA GLY A 72 11.68 12.53 -5.26
C GLY A 72 10.82 12.12 -4.07
N GLY A 73 10.04 13.06 -3.52
CA GLY A 73 9.03 12.76 -2.50
C GLY A 73 8.02 11.72 -2.98
N GLU A 74 7.58 11.84 -4.25
CA GLU A 74 6.63 10.88 -4.85
C GLU A 74 7.12 9.44 -4.77
N GLU A 75 8.30 9.15 -5.31
CA GLU A 75 8.85 7.78 -5.31
C GLU A 75 9.08 7.24 -3.90
N LYS A 76 9.46 8.13 -2.97
CA LYS A 76 9.69 7.77 -1.57
C LYS A 76 8.39 7.34 -0.90
N GLU A 77 7.31 8.09 -1.07
CA GLU A 77 6.03 7.77 -0.46
C GLU A 77 5.37 6.55 -1.13
N ILE A 78 5.45 6.41 -2.45
CA ILE A 78 5.00 5.18 -3.14
C ILE A 78 5.70 3.94 -2.56
N LYS A 79 7.03 3.98 -2.38
CA LYS A 79 7.78 2.87 -1.77
C LYS A 79 7.35 2.61 -0.33
N ARG A 80 7.09 3.66 0.44
CA ARG A 80 6.62 3.54 1.83
C ARG A 80 5.25 2.86 1.88
N GLU A 81 4.31 3.26 1.04
CA GLU A 81 2.97 2.66 0.97
C GLU A 81 2.99 1.20 0.51
N ILE A 82 3.84 0.84 -0.45
CA ILE A 82 4.07 -0.56 -0.84
C ILE A 82 4.55 -1.38 0.36
N ASN A 83 5.51 -0.85 1.13
CA ASN A 83 6.04 -1.56 2.29
C ASN A 83 5.00 -1.69 3.40
N ALA A 84 4.26 -0.62 3.70
CA ALA A 84 3.17 -0.63 4.68
C ALA A 84 2.10 -1.66 4.27
N THR A 85 1.74 -1.71 2.99
CA THR A 85 0.83 -2.72 2.44
C THR A 85 1.34 -4.14 2.72
N VAL A 86 2.61 -4.43 2.45
CA VAL A 86 3.21 -5.75 2.71
C VAL A 86 3.23 -6.06 4.23
N GLU A 87 3.46 -5.07 5.08
CA GLU A 87 3.48 -5.20 6.53
C GLU A 87 2.09 -5.47 7.12
N ILE A 88 1.04 -4.81 6.63
CA ILE A 88 -0.35 -5.09 7.05
C ILE A 88 -0.70 -6.58 6.83
N TYR A 89 -0.23 -7.16 5.72
CA TYR A 89 -0.42 -8.58 5.45
C TYR A 89 0.50 -9.52 6.26
N ASN A 90 1.50 -9.00 6.98
CA ASN A 90 2.24 -9.80 7.97
C ASN A 90 1.42 -10.01 9.23
N ASP A 91 0.76 -8.96 9.72
CA ASP A 91 0.29 -8.88 11.09
C ASP A 91 -1.21 -9.07 11.30
N GLU A 92 -2.08 -8.75 10.33
CA GLU A 92 -3.51 -8.55 10.68
C GLU A 92 -4.54 -9.24 9.77
N MET A 93 -4.35 -9.36 8.45
CA MET A 93 -5.41 -9.90 7.57
C MET A 93 -5.22 -11.38 7.23
N MET A 94 -6.29 -12.17 7.38
CA MET A 94 -6.38 -13.50 6.78
C MET A 94 -6.50 -13.32 5.26
N TRP A 95 -5.78 -14.12 4.48
CA TRP A 95 -5.74 -14.05 3.00
C TRP A 95 -7.12 -14.12 2.32
N GLU A 96 -8.14 -14.60 3.04
CA GLU A 96 -9.56 -14.64 2.64
C GLU A 96 -10.25 -13.27 2.67
N GLU A 97 -9.87 -12.37 3.59
CA GLU A 97 -10.47 -11.03 3.70
C GLU A 97 -10.07 -10.14 2.52
N LEU A 98 -8.88 -10.40 1.95
CA LEU A 98 -8.39 -9.79 0.73
C LEU A 98 -9.24 -10.08 -0.50
N LYS A 99 -9.63 -11.36 -0.69
CA LYS A 99 -10.47 -11.77 -1.82
C LYS A 99 -11.83 -11.09 -1.81
N ASN A 100 -12.32 -10.73 -0.61
CA ASN A 100 -13.60 -10.03 -0.43
C ASN A 100 -13.51 -8.51 -0.64
N MET A 101 -12.31 -7.90 -0.53
CA MET A 101 -12.11 -6.48 -0.83
C MET A 101 -12.05 -6.19 -2.34
N GLU A 102 -11.62 -7.15 -3.17
CA GLU A 102 -11.72 -7.04 -4.64
C GLU A 102 -13.19 -7.00 -5.14
N TRP A 103 -14.15 -7.47 -4.34
CA TRP A 103 -15.58 -7.49 -4.70
C TRP A 103 -16.36 -6.23 -4.29
N SER A 104 -15.82 -5.36 -3.44
CA SER A 104 -16.60 -4.23 -2.91
C SER A 104 -16.71 -3.02 -3.85
N ARG A 105 -16.05 -3.04 -5.02
CA ARG A 105 -16.27 -2.03 -6.08
C ARG A 105 -17.71 -2.07 -6.66
N GLU A 106 -18.45 -3.17 -6.50
CA GLU A 106 -19.87 -3.23 -6.87
C GLU A 106 -20.81 -2.63 -5.80
N ASN A 107 -20.34 -2.31 -4.59
CA ASN A 107 -21.16 -1.75 -3.51
C ASN A 107 -20.94 -0.25 -3.24
N LEU A 108 -20.11 0.43 -4.03
CA LEU A 108 -19.94 1.90 -3.98
C LEU A 108 -20.85 2.66 -4.96
N LEU A 109 -21.87 1.99 -5.52
CA LEU A 109 -22.93 2.57 -6.35
C LEU A 109 -24.33 2.45 -5.74
N CYS A 110 -24.44 2.30 -4.41
CA CYS A 110 -25.70 2.45 -3.69
C CYS A 110 -25.65 3.68 -2.76
#